data_AF-A0A5N7MCV9-F1
#
_entry.id   AF-A0A5N7MCV9-F1
#
_cell.length_a   1.000
_cell.length_b   1.000
_cell.length_c   1.000
_cell.angle_alpha   90.00
_cell.angle_beta   90.00
_cell.angle_gamma   90.00
#
_symmetry.space_group_name_H-M   'P 1'
#
loop_
_entity.id
_entity.type
_entity.pdbx_description
1 polymer ?
#
loop_
_entity_poly.entity_id
_entity_poly.type
_entity_poly.pdbx_seq_one_letter_code
_entity_poly.pdbx_strand_id
1 'polypeptide(L)'
;MARLVELARQRAAKGDCETESQSGAEVCVSVKHASLNCDEAFDGESYRSCSLSISYEVSTDYRGQSSLDVDVECEASIDTKKRQGFSGYEVAQDDESHTLYANDSESETMQLSYFFSGFDEVYKASVSTASCEIDDVSLN
;
A
#
# COMPACT_ATOMS: atom_id res chain seq x y z
N MET A 1 -11.18 -2.27 20.76
CA MET A 1 -10.86 -1.71 19.42
C MET A 1 -9.37 -1.52 19.18
N ALA A 2 -8.54 -1.10 20.15
CA ALA A 2 -7.08 -0.97 19.99
C ALA A 2 -6.35 -2.25 19.50
N ARG A 3 -6.78 -3.43 19.95
CA ARG A 3 -6.13 -4.72 19.63
C ARG A 3 -6.23 -5.13 18.16
N LEU A 4 -7.28 -4.70 17.44
CA LEU A 4 -7.44 -4.98 16.01
C LEU A 4 -6.54 -4.07 15.17
N VAL A 5 -6.40 -2.80 15.56
CA VAL A 5 -5.47 -1.85 14.93
C VAL A 5 -4.02 -2.29 15.13
N GLU A 6 -3.70 -2.83 16.31
CA GLU A 6 -2.37 -3.35 16.63
C GLU A 6 -2.04 -4.64 15.86
N LEU A 7 -3.03 -5.52 15.66
CA LEU A 7 -2.89 -6.72 14.82
C LEU A 7 -2.75 -6.38 13.32
N ALA A 8 -3.50 -5.40 12.82
CA ALA A 8 -3.36 -4.91 11.45
C ALA A 8 -1.98 -4.28 11.22
N ARG A 9 -1.50 -3.47 12.18
CA ARG A 9 -0.13 -2.94 12.16
C ARG A 9 0.93 -4.03 12.24
N GLN A 10 0.70 -5.09 13.01
CA GLN A 10 1.62 -6.23 13.09
C GLN A 10 1.63 -7.06 11.80
N ARG A 11 0.50 -7.23 11.11
CA ARG A 11 0.46 -7.85 9.78
C ARG A 11 1.15 -6.99 8.73
N ALA A 12 0.82 -5.71 8.66
CA ALA A 12 1.50 -4.76 7.77
C ALA A 12 3.02 -4.68 8.03
N ALA A 13 3.45 -4.81 9.28
CA ALA A 13 4.87 -4.83 9.64
C ALA A 13 5.57 -6.18 9.41
N LYS A 14 4.82 -7.29 9.33
CA LYS A 14 5.37 -8.62 9.09
C LYS A 14 5.46 -8.96 7.60
N GLY A 15 4.79 -8.16 6.76
CA GLY A 15 4.62 -8.48 5.35
C GLY A 15 3.58 -9.57 5.15
N ASP A 16 3.26 -9.80 3.88
CA ASP A 16 2.43 -10.90 3.42
C ASP A 16 3.29 -11.87 2.60
N CYS A 17 3.02 -13.17 2.70
CA CYS A 17 3.80 -14.18 2.00
C CYS A 17 2.88 -15.24 1.40
N GLU A 18 3.09 -15.55 0.13
CA GLU A 18 2.38 -16.57 -0.62
C GLU A 18 3.34 -17.62 -1.17
N THR A 19 2.83 -18.83 -1.38
CA THR A 19 3.64 -19.97 -1.88
C THR A 19 3.25 -20.32 -3.30
N GLU A 20 4.22 -20.29 -4.22
CA GLU A 20 3.99 -20.75 -5.59
C GLU A 20 3.81 -22.27 -5.60
N SER A 21 2.70 -22.71 -6.18
CA SER A 21 2.20 -24.09 -6.07
C SER A 21 3.08 -25.18 -6.72
N GLN A 22 3.82 -24.87 -7.79
CA GLN A 22 4.58 -25.83 -8.58
C GLN A 22 5.99 -26.05 -8.04
N SER A 23 6.66 -24.96 -7.66
CA SER A 23 8.03 -24.94 -7.14
C SER A 23 8.08 -25.06 -5.62
N GLY A 24 7.00 -24.68 -4.93
CA GLY A 24 6.95 -24.56 -3.47
C GLY A 24 7.76 -23.38 -2.93
N ALA A 25 8.14 -22.44 -3.80
CA ALA A 25 8.87 -21.25 -3.41
C ALA A 25 7.96 -20.27 -2.68
N GLU A 26 8.49 -19.61 -1.66
CA GLU A 26 7.82 -18.55 -0.93
C GLU A 26 8.16 -17.21 -1.59
N VAL A 27 7.15 -16.37 -1.77
CA VAL A 27 7.26 -14.98 -2.18
C VAL A 27 6.69 -14.13 -1.05
N CYS A 28 7.41 -13.11 -0.62
CA CYS A 28 6.97 -12.22 0.44
C CYS A 28 7.03 -10.76 0.00
N VAL A 29 5.99 -9.99 0.33
CA VAL A 29 5.94 -8.54 0.19
C VAL A 29 6.02 -7.87 1.57
N SER A 30 6.78 -6.78 1.68
CA SER A 30 6.88 -6.02 2.93
C SER A 30 6.92 -4.52 2.69
N VAL A 31 6.03 -3.78 3.37
CA VAL A 31 6.04 -2.31 3.35
C VAL A 31 7.25 -1.81 4.14
N LYS A 32 8.09 -1.01 3.50
CA LYS A 32 9.28 -0.38 4.12
C LYS A 32 8.99 1.03 4.60
N HIS A 33 8.25 1.80 3.81
CA HIS A 33 7.97 3.20 4.10
C HIS A 33 6.63 3.64 3.51
N ALA A 34 5.96 4.59 4.17
CA ALA A 34 4.76 5.23 3.66
C ALA A 34 4.84 6.74 3.93
N SER A 35 4.60 7.56 2.91
CA SER A 35 4.70 9.02 2.97
C SER A 35 3.51 9.69 2.30
N LEU A 36 2.79 10.54 3.06
CA LEU A 36 1.62 11.27 2.58
C LEU A 36 1.98 12.72 2.26
N ASN A 37 1.71 13.14 1.03
CA ASN A 37 1.87 14.52 0.56
C ASN A 37 0.51 15.06 0.15
N CYS A 38 0.11 16.22 0.67
CA CYS A 38 -1.17 16.84 0.35
C CYS A 38 -0.99 18.18 -0.36
N ASP A 39 -1.76 18.39 -1.41
CA ASP A 39 -1.80 19.63 -2.17
C ASP A 39 -2.90 20.55 -1.62
N GLU A 40 -2.52 21.78 -1.33
CA GLU A 40 -3.46 22.81 -0.90
C GLU A 40 -4.42 23.20 -2.03
N ALA A 41 -5.66 23.50 -1.66
CA ALA A 41 -6.64 24.13 -2.53
C ALA A 41 -6.26 25.60 -2.77
N PHE A 42 -6.95 26.25 -3.71
CA PHE A 42 -6.66 27.65 -4.07
C PHE A 42 -6.84 28.63 -2.90
N ASP A 43 -7.66 28.27 -1.91
CA ASP A 43 -7.85 29.07 -0.69
C ASP A 43 -6.64 29.04 0.26
N GLY A 44 -5.71 28.08 0.10
CA GLY A 44 -4.59 27.85 1.02
C GLY A 44 -5.03 27.39 2.42
N GLU A 45 -6.30 27.03 2.59
CA GLU A 45 -6.92 26.75 3.89
C GLU A 45 -7.43 25.31 4.02
N SER A 46 -7.53 24.62 2.89
CA SER A 46 -7.92 23.22 2.75
C SER A 46 -7.02 22.48 1.76
N TYR A 47 -7.08 21.15 1.76
CA TYR A 47 -6.43 20.27 0.80
C TYR A 47 -7.40 19.93 -0.31
N ARG A 48 -6.90 19.91 -1.55
CA ARG A 48 -7.65 19.45 -2.72
C ARG A 48 -7.43 17.96 -2.97
N SER A 49 -6.23 17.48 -2.71
CA SER A 49 -5.83 16.10 -2.93
C SER A 49 -4.70 15.71 -2.00
N CYS A 50 -4.52 14.41 -1.79
CA CYS A 50 -3.30 13.86 -1.23
C CYS A 50 -2.81 12.70 -2.10
N SER A 51 -1.49 12.53 -2.18
CA SER A 51 -0.83 11.37 -2.75
C SER A 51 -0.05 10.66 -1.64
N LEU A 52 -0.30 9.37 -1.48
CA LEU A 52 0.41 8.50 -0.56
C LEU A 52 1.35 7.62 -1.36
N SER A 53 2.65 7.75 -1.10
CA SER A 53 3.68 6.87 -1.65
C SER A 53 3.95 5.74 -0.67
N ILE A 54 3.78 4.49 -1.11
CA ILE A 54 4.08 3.27 -0.33
C ILE A 54 5.29 2.60 -0.98
N SER A 55 6.42 2.60 -0.29
CA SER A 55 7.61 1.86 -0.71
C SER A 55 7.56 0.47 -0.09
N TYR A 56 7.66 -0.56 -0.93
CA TYR A 56 7.62 -1.96 -0.53
C TYR A 56 8.74 -2.75 -1.21
N GLU A 57 8.99 -3.94 -0.70
CA GLU A 57 9.96 -4.90 -1.24
C GLU A 57 9.29 -6.24 -1.42
N VAL A 58 9.45 -6.84 -2.59
CA VAL A 58 9.03 -8.19 -2.92
C VAL A 58 10.28 -9.07 -2.99
N SER A 59 10.24 -10.25 -2.39
CA SER A 59 11.39 -11.16 -2.35
C SER A 59 10.94 -12.61 -2.49
N THR A 60 11.79 -13.46 -3.04
CA THR A 60 11.50 -14.89 -3.18
C THR A 60 12.68 -15.76 -2.77
N ASP A 61 12.40 -16.97 -2.27
CA ASP A 61 13.41 -18.00 -2.04
C ASP A 61 13.59 -18.99 -3.22
N TYR A 62 12.90 -18.73 -4.35
CA TYR A 62 12.90 -19.57 -5.53
C TYR A 62 14.32 -19.88 -6.05
N ARG A 63 14.56 -21.13 -6.47
CA ARG A 63 15.89 -21.61 -6.92
C ARG A 63 15.90 -22.25 -8.30
N GLY A 64 14.80 -22.15 -9.05
CA GLY A 64 14.72 -22.72 -10.39
C GLY A 64 15.34 -21.83 -11.46
N GLN A 65 15.08 -22.15 -12.73
CA GLN A 65 15.65 -21.44 -13.89
C GLN A 65 14.65 -20.52 -14.60
N SER A 66 13.34 -20.67 -14.31
CA SER A 66 12.28 -19.78 -14.79
C SER A 66 12.25 -18.45 -14.01
N SER A 67 11.22 -17.65 -14.27
CA SER A 67 10.80 -16.54 -13.42
C SER A 67 9.46 -16.84 -12.73
N LEU A 68 9.19 -16.09 -11.66
CA LEU A 68 7.89 -15.98 -11.02
C LEU A 68 7.25 -14.66 -11.44
N ASP A 69 6.01 -14.69 -11.89
CA ASP A 69 5.18 -13.49 -11.97
C ASP A 69 4.40 -13.35 -10.66
N VAL A 70 4.43 -12.14 -10.10
CA VAL A 70 3.87 -11.81 -8.80
C VAL A 70 3.03 -10.55 -8.94
N ASP A 71 1.77 -10.62 -8.58
CA ASP A 71 0.88 -9.47 -8.52
C ASP A 71 0.77 -9.00 -7.07
N VAL A 72 1.05 -7.71 -6.83
CA VAL A 72 1.01 -7.09 -5.51
C VAL A 72 -0.08 -6.02 -5.51
N GLU A 73 -1.02 -6.12 -4.58
CA GLU A 73 -2.00 -5.06 -4.30
C GLU A 73 -1.60 -4.34 -3.02
N CYS A 74 -1.55 -3.00 -3.06
CA CYS A 74 -1.43 -2.20 -1.84
C CYS A 74 -2.70 -1.39 -1.59
N GLU A 75 -3.25 -1.52 -0.38
CA GLU A 75 -4.36 -0.71 0.12
C GLU A 75 -3.88 0.20 1.24
N ALA A 76 -4.37 1.44 1.25
CA ALA A 76 -4.20 2.34 2.37
C ALA A 76 -5.45 3.14 2.67
N SER A 77 -5.51 3.60 3.93
CA SER A 77 -6.53 4.52 4.38
C SER A 77 -5.89 5.76 4.98
N ILE A 78 -6.54 6.91 4.79
CA ILE A 78 -6.21 8.16 5.44
C ILE A 78 -7.39 8.65 6.28
N ASP A 79 -7.11 9.15 7.48
CA ASP A 79 -8.08 9.88 8.28
C ASP A 79 -8.10 11.35 7.84
N THR A 80 -9.27 11.93 7.64
CA THR A 80 -9.45 13.32 7.21
C THR A 80 -10.23 14.15 8.23
N LYS A 81 -9.81 15.40 8.46
CA LYS A 81 -10.58 16.37 9.23
C LYS A 81 -11.07 17.51 8.36
N LYS A 82 -12.37 17.75 8.44
CA LYS A 82 -13.11 18.79 7.72
C LYS A 82 -13.40 19.96 8.65
N ARG A 83 -13.39 21.19 8.12
CA ARG A 83 -13.76 22.39 8.91
C ARG A 83 -15.23 22.40 9.29
N GLN A 84 -16.07 21.93 8.37
CA GLN A 84 -17.52 21.79 8.56
C GLN A 84 -17.96 20.36 8.24
N GLY A 85 -18.99 19.89 8.92
CA GLY A 85 -19.50 18.53 8.73
C GLY A 85 -18.70 17.45 9.49
N PHE A 86 -18.80 16.21 9.00
CA PHE A 86 -18.24 15.03 9.67
C PHE A 86 -16.83 14.71 9.13
N SER A 87 -15.87 14.55 10.04
CA SER A 87 -14.53 14.02 9.71
C SER A 87 -14.63 12.54 9.35
N GLY A 88 -13.84 12.05 8.40
CA GLY A 88 -14.00 10.71 7.86
C GLY A 88 -12.67 10.00 7.64
N TYR A 89 -12.75 8.95 6.83
CA TYR A 89 -11.59 8.28 6.27
C TYR A 89 -11.82 8.11 4.77
N GLU A 90 -10.75 8.09 4.01
CA GLU A 90 -10.76 7.75 2.59
C GLU A 90 -9.84 6.54 2.40
N VAL A 91 -10.20 5.66 1.46
CA VAL A 91 -9.44 4.44 1.12
C VAL A 91 -9.03 4.52 -0.34
N ALA A 92 -7.83 4.08 -0.64
CA ALA A 92 -7.35 3.88 -2.00
C ALA A 92 -6.53 2.59 -2.07
N GLN A 93 -6.55 1.97 -3.24
CA GLN A 93 -5.79 0.76 -3.56
C GLN A 93 -5.25 0.86 -4.99
N ASP A 94 -4.18 0.13 -5.28
CA ASP A 94 -3.58 0.02 -6.61
C ASP A 94 -2.79 -1.30 -6.68
N ASP A 95 -2.52 -1.76 -7.89
CA ASP A 95 -1.88 -3.05 -8.19
C ASP A 95 -0.64 -2.89 -9.06
N GLU A 96 0.38 -3.72 -8.84
CA GLU A 96 1.60 -3.75 -9.67
C GLU A 96 2.12 -5.19 -9.83
N SER A 97 2.53 -5.52 -11.05
CA SER A 97 3.09 -6.83 -11.39
C SER A 97 4.62 -6.82 -11.38
N HIS A 98 5.21 -7.88 -10.85
CA HIS A 98 6.64 -8.09 -10.76
C HIS A 98 7.05 -9.40 -11.42
N THR A 99 8.25 -9.43 -12.00
CA THR A 99 8.86 -10.68 -12.49
C THR A 99 10.14 -10.95 -11.71
N LEU A 100 10.11 -11.95 -10.83
CA LEU A 100 11.25 -12.30 -9.97
C LEU A 100 12.00 -13.52 -10.50
N TYR A 101 13.33 -13.47 -10.43
CA TYR A 101 14.20 -14.61 -10.73
C TYR A 101 14.63 -15.35 -9.45
N ALA A 102 15.51 -16.35 -9.61
CA ALA A 102 15.95 -17.16 -8.48
C ALA A 102 16.66 -16.35 -7.38
N ASN A 103 16.13 -16.41 -6.16
CA ASN A 103 16.57 -15.68 -4.96
C ASN A 103 16.56 -14.15 -5.15
N ASP A 104 15.68 -13.65 -6.00
CA ASP A 104 15.61 -12.24 -6.34
C ASP A 104 14.84 -11.44 -5.28
N SER A 105 15.09 -10.14 -5.29
CA SER A 105 14.38 -9.15 -4.48
C SER A 105 14.29 -7.84 -5.23
N GLU A 106 13.09 -7.29 -5.31
CA GLU A 106 12.82 -6.01 -5.97
C GLU A 106 12.19 -5.04 -4.97
N SER A 107 12.46 -3.75 -5.12
CA SER A 107 11.84 -2.68 -4.34
C SER A 107 11.18 -1.69 -5.28
N GLU A 108 9.94 -1.33 -4.98
CA GLU A 108 9.14 -0.43 -5.82
C GLU A 108 8.37 0.56 -4.95
N THR A 109 7.80 1.62 -5.57
CA THR A 109 6.96 2.60 -4.87
C THR A 109 5.64 2.82 -5.59
N MET A 110 4.56 2.38 -4.96
CA MET A 110 3.19 2.58 -5.44
C MET A 110 2.62 3.91 -4.96
N GLN A 111 1.79 4.56 -5.79
CA GLN A 111 1.20 5.87 -5.52
C GLN A 111 -0.32 5.82 -5.45
N LEU A 112 -0.86 5.99 -4.25
CA LEU A 112 -2.30 6.02 -4.01
C LEU A 112 -2.81 7.46 -3.94
N SER A 113 -3.80 7.80 -4.77
CA SER A 113 -4.32 9.15 -4.91
C SER A 113 -5.68 9.33 -4.23
N TYR A 114 -5.82 10.41 -3.46
CA TYR A 114 -7.03 10.80 -2.76
C TYR A 114 -7.47 12.19 -3.23
N PHE A 115 -8.76 12.33 -3.58
CA PHE A 115 -9.32 13.58 -4.09
C PHE A 115 -10.47 14.03 -3.21
N PHE A 116 -10.48 15.31 -2.83
CA PHE A 116 -11.51 15.88 -1.98
C PHE A 116 -12.39 16.85 -2.78
N SER A 117 -13.67 16.92 -2.43
CA SER A 117 -14.53 17.95 -3.00
C SER A 117 -14.21 19.31 -2.40
N GLY A 118 -14.41 20.39 -3.18
CA GLY A 118 -14.24 21.76 -2.66
C GLY A 118 -15.22 22.14 -1.54
N PHE A 119 -16.25 21.33 -1.29
CA PHE A 119 -17.19 21.53 -0.18
C PHE A 119 -16.72 20.91 1.13
N ASP A 120 -15.77 19.97 1.08
CA ASP A 120 -15.36 19.19 2.24
C ASP A 120 -14.38 19.94 3.15
N GLU A 121 -13.77 21.05 2.68
CA GLU A 121 -12.84 21.89 3.44
C GLU A 121 -11.88 21.06 4.33
N VAL A 122 -11.25 20.04 3.74
CA VAL A 122 -10.34 19.13 4.46
C VAL A 122 -9.08 19.90 4.84
N TYR A 123 -8.79 20.10 6.11
CA TYR A 123 -7.60 20.87 6.55
C TYR A 123 -6.52 20.00 7.21
N LYS A 124 -6.80 18.71 7.40
CA LYS A 124 -5.85 17.75 7.95
C LYS A 124 -6.11 16.37 7.35
N ALA A 125 -5.03 15.70 6.95
CA ALA A 125 -5.03 14.31 6.57
C ALA A 125 -3.88 13.58 7.29
N SER A 126 -4.06 12.31 7.61
CA SER A 126 -3.00 11.45 8.15
C SER A 126 -3.23 10.01 7.78
N VAL A 127 -2.16 9.29 7.44
CA VAL A 127 -2.23 7.84 7.17
C VAL A 127 -2.71 7.10 8.41
N SER A 128 -3.78 6.33 8.27
CA SER A 128 -4.31 5.47 9.33
C SER A 128 -3.83 4.03 9.17
N THR A 129 -3.87 3.51 7.94
CA THR A 129 -3.36 2.19 7.55
C THR A 129 -2.65 2.25 6.20
N ALA A 130 -1.68 1.35 6.00
CA ALA A 130 -1.04 1.07 4.72
C ALA A 130 -0.55 -0.39 4.77
N SER A 131 -0.93 -1.18 3.78
CA SER A 131 -0.59 -2.60 3.66
C SER A 131 -0.44 -2.96 2.20
N CYS A 132 0.43 -3.94 1.92
CA CYS A 132 0.50 -4.61 0.64
C CYS A 132 0.36 -6.11 0.87
N GLU A 133 -0.33 -6.79 -0.04
CA GLU A 133 -0.53 -8.23 -0.07
C GLU A 133 -0.23 -8.79 -1.45
N ILE A 134 0.04 -10.09 -1.51
CA ILE A 134 0.28 -10.78 -2.78
C ILE A 134 -1.05 -11.35 -3.25
N ASP A 135 -1.51 -10.89 -4.42
CA ASP A 135 -2.77 -11.33 -5.01
C ASP A 135 -2.62 -12.65 -5.78
N ASP A 136 -1.52 -12.78 -6.53
CA ASP A 136 -1.21 -13.98 -7.31
C ASP A 136 0.30 -14.21 -7.38
N VAL A 137 0.70 -15.48 -7.44
CA VAL A 137 2.05 -15.91 -7.77
C VAL A 137 1.97 -17.07 -8.73
N SER A 138 2.61 -16.93 -9.88
CA SER A 138 2.65 -17.97 -10.89
C SER A 138 4.06 -18.18 -11.45
N LEU A 139 4.40 -19.45 -11.68
CA LEU A 139 5.65 -19.85 -12.30
C LEU A 139 5.51 -19.84 -13.83
N ASN A 140 6.48 -19.22 -14.50
CA ASN A 140 6.58 -19.18 -15.97
C ASN A 140 7.36 -20.35 -16.59
#